data_AF-A0A3F3H649-F1
#
_entry.id   AF-A0A3F3H649-F1
#
_cell.length_a   1.000
_cell.length_b   1.000
_cell.length_c   1.000
_cell.angle_alpha   90.00
_cell.angle_beta   90.00
_cell.angle_gamma   90.00
#
_symmetry.space_group_name_H-M   'P 1'
#
loop_
_entity.id
_entity.type
_entity.pdbx_description
1 polymer ?
#
loop_
_entity_poly.entity_id
_entity_poly.type
_entity_poly.pdbx_seq_one_letter_code
_entity_poly.pdbx_strand_id
1 'polypeptide(L)'
;MQKNNKNQTTKENKRLFMSKTIKELADELGVSKQTIQYHYQHLLANNRQKDSRGFNVVNHTAEREIRSKVAKNLPPKNRQRTDKEVANNQQKTDKEKTSIHADLKMQIEDLKRQRDRLFASKEKEIASKDRQIEKLSQLLDQSQQLQLLTQKKNEQLEHKLEIETTKKPFSKNENKGRKWWPFSKKKEEK
;
A
#
# COMPACT_ATOMS: atom_id res chain seq x y z
N MET A 1 -12.54 33.01 23.26
CA MET A 1 -12.75 31.86 24.17
C MET A 1 -13.26 30.65 23.40
N GLN A 2 -12.38 29.83 22.80
CA GLN A 2 -12.80 28.67 21.97
C GLN A 2 -11.85 27.45 22.10
N LYS A 3 -11.46 27.06 23.33
CA LYS A 3 -10.55 25.92 23.56
C LYS A 3 -11.19 24.70 24.23
N ASN A 4 -12.51 24.67 24.43
CA ASN A 4 -13.16 23.59 25.21
C ASN A 4 -13.92 22.52 24.40
N ASN A 5 -14.14 22.71 23.09
CA ASN A 5 -15.02 21.80 22.33
C ASN A 5 -14.33 20.57 21.72
N LYS A 6 -13.03 20.66 21.40
CA LYS A 6 -12.23 19.53 20.87
C LYS A 6 -12.01 18.44 21.92
N ASN A 7 -11.79 18.82 23.18
CA ASN A 7 -11.55 17.86 24.26
C ASN A 7 -12.82 17.09 24.66
N GLN A 8 -14.00 17.69 24.52
CA GLN A 8 -15.27 17.02 24.77
C GLN A 8 -15.58 15.98 23.67
N THR A 9 -15.43 16.35 22.41
CA THR A 9 -15.61 15.43 21.27
C THR A 9 -14.59 14.29 21.28
N THR A 10 -13.32 14.53 21.62
CA THR A 10 -12.33 13.45 21.79
C THR A 10 -12.65 12.54 22.98
N LYS A 11 -13.19 13.08 24.08
CA LYS A 11 -13.60 12.29 25.26
C LYS A 11 -14.85 11.45 24.98
N GLU A 12 -15.80 11.97 24.22
CA GLU A 12 -16.99 11.24 23.75
C GLU A 12 -16.63 10.17 22.72
N ASN A 13 -15.75 10.48 21.75
CA ASN A 13 -15.25 9.50 20.78
C ASN A 13 -14.40 8.41 21.44
N LYS A 14 -13.63 8.75 22.48
CA LYS A 14 -12.91 7.75 23.29
C LYS A 14 -13.86 6.89 24.14
N ARG A 15 -15.01 7.43 24.57
CA ARG A 15 -16.08 6.66 25.23
C ARG A 15 -16.82 5.71 24.28
N LEU A 16 -16.87 6.00 22.98
CA LEU A 16 -17.46 5.11 21.98
C LEU A 16 -16.65 3.83 21.73
N PHE A 17 -15.35 3.84 22.05
CA PHE A 17 -14.43 2.71 21.84
C PHE A 17 -14.04 1.96 23.12
N MET A 18 -14.28 2.51 24.31
CA MET A 18 -13.96 1.87 25.58
C MET A 18 -15.14 1.05 26.09
N SER A 19 -14.88 -0.19 26.45
CA SER A 19 -15.86 -1.07 27.08
C SER A 19 -16.05 -0.67 28.56
N LYS A 20 -17.30 -0.53 29.01
CA LYS A 20 -17.64 -0.03 30.35
C LYS A 20 -17.94 -1.16 31.32
N THR A 21 -17.68 -0.97 32.60
CA THR A 21 -18.13 -1.90 33.62
C THR A 21 -19.63 -1.72 33.91
N ILE A 22 -20.26 -2.79 34.43
CA ILE A 22 -21.67 -2.77 34.86
C ILE A 22 -21.93 -1.69 35.92
N LYS A 23 -20.93 -1.38 36.77
CA LYS A 23 -21.02 -0.33 37.79
C LYS A 23 -21.03 1.06 37.15
N GLU A 24 -20.11 1.33 36.24
CA GLU A 24 -20.05 2.63 35.55
C GLU A 24 -21.32 2.92 34.74
N LEU A 25 -21.89 1.90 34.08
CA LEU A 25 -23.15 2.06 33.35
C LEU A 25 -24.34 2.28 34.29
N ALA A 26 -24.34 1.67 35.48
CA ALA A 26 -25.38 1.88 36.48
C ALA A 26 -25.34 3.31 37.06
N ASP A 27 -24.14 3.80 37.40
CA ASP A 27 -23.91 5.15 37.89
C ASP A 27 -24.30 6.20 36.82
N GLU A 28 -24.02 5.94 35.53
CA GLU A 28 -24.43 6.82 34.42
C GLU A 28 -25.94 6.86 34.20
N LEU A 29 -26.63 5.72 34.34
CA LEU A 29 -28.08 5.62 34.11
C LEU A 29 -28.91 5.92 35.37
N GLY A 30 -28.27 6.20 36.51
CA GLY A 30 -28.95 6.49 37.78
C GLY A 30 -29.78 5.32 38.30
N VAL A 31 -29.37 4.08 37.99
CA VAL A 31 -30.06 2.85 38.40
C VAL A 31 -29.14 1.97 39.24
N SER A 32 -29.71 0.99 39.94
CA SER A 32 -28.89 0.07 40.73
C SER A 32 -27.99 -0.79 39.84
N LYS A 33 -26.81 -1.16 40.35
CA LYS A 33 -25.91 -2.12 39.71
C LYS A 33 -26.62 -3.44 39.38
N GLN A 34 -27.55 -3.86 40.25
CA GLN A 34 -28.34 -5.08 40.06
C GLN A 34 -29.27 -4.98 38.85
N THR A 35 -29.86 -3.82 38.57
CA THR A 35 -30.73 -3.59 37.41
C THR A 35 -29.94 -3.77 36.10
N ILE A 36 -28.75 -3.19 36.01
CA ILE A 36 -27.88 -3.36 34.84
C ILE A 36 -27.38 -4.80 34.73
N GLN A 37 -26.99 -5.43 35.85
CA GLN A 37 -26.58 -6.83 35.90
C GLN A 37 -27.68 -7.77 35.39
N TYR A 38 -28.93 -7.54 35.79
CA TYR A 38 -30.09 -8.29 35.33
C TYR A 38 -30.24 -8.18 33.80
N HIS A 39 -30.24 -6.96 33.26
CA HIS A 39 -30.36 -6.78 31.81
C HIS A 39 -29.17 -7.38 31.05
N TYR A 40 -27.96 -7.29 31.60
CA TYR A 40 -26.74 -7.88 31.05
C TYR A 40 -26.81 -9.42 30.98
N GLN A 41 -27.32 -10.06 32.03
CA GLN A 41 -27.54 -11.51 32.08
C GLN A 41 -28.62 -12.03 31.12
N HIS A 42 -29.41 -11.16 30.53
CA HIS A 42 -30.43 -11.49 29.53
C HIS A 42 -30.07 -11.00 28.12
N LEU A 43 -28.82 -10.54 27.91
CA LEU A 43 -28.30 -10.27 26.57
C LEU A 43 -28.00 -11.57 25.82
N LEU A 44 -28.00 -11.53 24.49
CA LEU A 44 -27.51 -12.62 23.66
C LEU A 44 -26.04 -12.94 23.96
N ALA A 45 -25.62 -14.20 23.80
CA ALA A 45 -24.26 -14.63 24.13
C ALA A 45 -23.16 -13.81 23.42
N ASN A 46 -23.41 -13.42 22.16
CA ASN A 46 -22.50 -12.60 21.36
C ASN A 46 -22.30 -11.17 21.92
N ASN A 47 -23.21 -10.70 22.77
CA ASN A 47 -23.16 -9.38 23.40
C ASN A 47 -22.64 -9.43 24.85
N ARG A 48 -22.31 -10.62 25.38
CA ARG A 48 -21.71 -10.78 26.70
C ARG A 48 -20.20 -10.91 26.54
N GLN A 49 -19.47 -9.98 27.13
CA GLN A 49 -18.01 -9.95 27.07
C GLN A 49 -17.41 -9.93 28.47
N LYS A 50 -16.27 -10.59 28.62
CA LYS A 50 -15.43 -10.49 29.82
C LYS A 50 -14.13 -9.79 29.47
N ASP A 51 -13.59 -9.04 30.43
CA ASP A 51 -12.22 -8.52 30.38
C ASP A 51 -11.23 -9.69 30.53
N SER A 52 -9.96 -9.43 30.21
CA SER A 52 -8.78 -10.23 30.54
C SER A 52 -8.75 -10.74 31.99
N ARG A 53 -9.33 -9.98 32.92
CA ARG A 53 -9.44 -10.30 34.36
C ARG A 53 -10.72 -11.07 34.74
N GLY A 54 -11.55 -11.44 33.77
CA GLY A 54 -12.78 -12.20 33.99
C GLY A 54 -14.01 -11.40 34.43
N PHE A 55 -13.89 -10.07 34.58
CA PHE A 55 -15.02 -9.19 34.90
C PHE A 55 -15.94 -8.98 33.70
N ASN A 56 -17.25 -8.89 33.94
CA ASN A 56 -18.23 -8.57 32.89
C ASN A 56 -18.05 -7.13 32.41
N VAL A 57 -17.92 -6.94 31.11
CA VAL A 57 -17.77 -5.64 30.47
C VAL A 57 -18.85 -5.45 29.41
N VAL A 58 -19.37 -4.24 29.34
CA VAL A 58 -20.44 -3.83 28.44
C VAL A 58 -19.80 -3.09 27.25
N ASN A 59 -19.84 -3.72 26.08
CA ASN A 59 -19.54 -3.08 24.78
C ASN A 59 -20.67 -2.11 24.41
N HIS A 60 -20.38 -1.14 23.54
CA HIS A 60 -21.34 -0.20 22.95
C HIS A 60 -22.64 -0.86 22.46
N THR A 61 -22.57 -2.02 21.80
CA THR A 61 -23.77 -2.75 21.34
C THR A 61 -24.64 -3.23 22.51
N ALA A 62 -24.02 -3.84 23.52
CA ALA A 62 -24.67 -4.29 24.73
C ALA A 62 -25.24 -3.11 25.55
N GLU A 63 -24.48 -2.01 25.61
CA GLU A 63 -24.88 -0.78 26.27
C GLU A 63 -26.14 -0.19 25.64
N ARG A 64 -26.22 -0.13 24.30
CA ARG A 64 -27.40 0.35 23.58
C ARG A 64 -28.64 -0.49 23.89
N GLU A 65 -28.48 -1.81 23.94
CA GLU A 65 -29.58 -2.73 24.27
C GLU A 65 -30.05 -2.56 25.71
N ILE A 66 -29.13 -2.47 26.67
CA ILE A 66 -29.44 -2.24 28.09
C ILE A 66 -30.13 -0.88 28.28
N ARG A 67 -29.60 0.19 27.70
CA ARG A 67 -30.20 1.53 27.76
C ARG A 67 -31.64 1.53 27.24
N SER A 68 -31.89 0.85 26.13
CA SER A 68 -33.24 0.71 25.57
C SER A 68 -34.21 -0.01 26.51
N LYS A 69 -33.76 -1.05 27.21
CA LYS A 69 -34.58 -1.80 28.17
C LYS A 69 -34.84 -1.00 29.46
N VAL A 70 -33.82 -0.33 29.99
CA VAL A 70 -33.93 0.52 31.20
C VAL A 70 -34.84 1.72 30.94
N ALA A 71 -34.71 2.38 29.79
CA ALA A 71 -35.52 3.54 29.41
C ALA A 71 -37.02 3.23 29.29
N LYS A 72 -37.38 2.00 28.90
CA LYS A 72 -38.78 1.55 28.78
C LYS A 72 -39.47 1.36 30.14
N ASN A 73 -38.70 1.15 31.21
CA ASN A 73 -39.22 0.87 32.55
C ASN A 73 -39.29 2.12 33.45
N LEU A 74 -38.91 3.30 32.95
CA LEU A 74 -38.96 4.57 33.68
C LEU A 74 -40.31 5.30 33.48
N PRO A 75 -40.85 5.98 34.52
CA PRO A 75 -42.17 6.61 34.45
C PRO A 75 -42.22 7.79 33.45
N PRO A 76 -43.39 8.01 32.79
CA PRO A 76 -43.53 8.88 31.62
C PRO A 76 -43.33 10.39 31.85
N LYS A 77 -43.18 10.84 33.11
CA LYS A 77 -43.07 12.28 33.44
C LYS A 77 -41.77 12.94 32.95
N ASN A 78 -40.76 12.15 32.57
CA ASN A 78 -39.51 12.64 31.97
C ASN A 78 -39.45 12.52 30.44
N ARG A 79 -40.52 12.06 29.79
CA ARG A 79 -40.55 11.76 28.34
C ARG A 79 -40.82 12.99 27.46
N GLN A 80 -41.52 14.01 27.98
CA GLN A 80 -41.98 15.13 27.15
C GLN A 80 -40.92 16.22 26.84
N ARG A 81 -39.82 16.31 27.61
CA ARG A 81 -38.73 17.25 27.32
C ARG A 81 -37.73 16.73 26.29
N THR A 82 -37.63 15.41 26.11
CA THR A 82 -36.64 14.79 25.21
C THR A 82 -37.08 14.74 23.76
N ASP A 83 -38.37 14.60 23.47
CA ASP A 83 -38.80 14.23 22.10
C ASP A 83 -38.67 15.39 21.08
N LYS A 84 -38.86 16.65 21.50
CA LYS A 84 -38.67 17.83 20.62
C LYS A 84 -37.19 18.16 20.40
N GLU A 85 -36.36 18.00 21.43
CA GLU A 85 -34.92 18.25 21.35
C GLU A 85 -34.19 17.12 20.59
N VAL A 86 -34.65 15.88 20.76
CA VAL A 86 -34.18 14.72 19.96
C VAL A 86 -34.57 14.89 18.50
N ALA A 87 -35.80 15.29 18.16
CA ALA A 87 -36.20 15.52 16.77
C ALA A 87 -35.39 16.62 16.06
N ASN A 88 -35.15 17.77 16.72
CA ASN A 88 -34.33 18.85 16.16
C ASN A 88 -32.86 18.47 16.02
N ASN A 89 -32.30 17.72 16.99
CA ASN A 89 -30.94 17.19 16.89
C ASN A 89 -30.84 16.11 15.81
N GLN A 90 -31.84 15.23 15.65
CA GLN A 90 -31.90 14.24 14.57
C GLN A 90 -31.81 14.94 13.21
N GLN A 91 -32.65 15.94 12.97
CA GLN A 91 -32.72 16.66 11.70
C GLN A 91 -31.44 17.46 11.40
N LYS A 92 -30.75 17.97 12.43
CA LYS A 92 -29.43 18.59 12.29
C LYS A 92 -28.34 17.55 11.97
N THR A 93 -28.35 16.41 12.65
CA THR A 93 -27.39 15.31 12.38
C THR A 93 -27.59 14.70 11.00
N ASP A 94 -28.81 14.64 10.47
CA ASP A 94 -29.06 14.05 9.15
C ASP A 94 -28.58 14.98 8.02
N LYS A 95 -28.72 16.30 8.18
CA LYS A 95 -28.12 17.29 7.27
C LYS A 95 -26.59 17.24 7.30
N GLU A 96 -25.99 17.17 8.49
CA GLU A 96 -24.54 17.02 8.65
C GLU A 96 -24.04 15.71 8.05
N LYS A 97 -24.72 14.57 8.29
CA LYS A 97 -24.40 13.28 7.64
C LYS A 97 -24.49 13.36 6.12
N THR A 98 -25.50 14.05 5.58
CA THR A 98 -25.67 14.21 4.13
C THR A 98 -24.54 15.05 3.53
N SER A 99 -24.12 16.12 4.22
CA SER A 99 -22.96 16.94 3.84
C SER A 99 -21.66 16.14 3.88
N ILE A 100 -21.40 15.42 4.97
CA ILE A 100 -20.21 14.58 5.13
C ILE A 100 -20.19 13.49 4.05
N HIS A 101 -21.33 12.89 3.74
CA HIS A 101 -21.43 11.88 2.68
C HIS A 101 -21.12 12.46 1.29
N ALA A 102 -21.57 13.69 1.01
CA ALA A 102 -21.25 14.39 -0.23
C ALA A 102 -19.74 14.68 -0.33
N ASP A 103 -19.13 15.18 0.75
CA ASP A 103 -17.69 15.46 0.81
C ASP A 103 -16.86 14.19 0.65
N LEU A 104 -17.27 13.09 1.30
CA LEU A 104 -16.60 11.79 1.16
C LEU A 104 -16.71 11.24 -0.27
N LYS A 105 -17.87 11.39 -0.91
CA LYS A 105 -18.02 11.01 -2.33
C LYS A 105 -17.09 11.80 -3.23
N MET A 106 -17.01 13.12 -3.03
CA MET A 106 -16.12 13.99 -3.79
C MET A 106 -14.65 13.59 -3.59
N GLN A 107 -14.22 13.33 -2.35
CA GLN A 107 -12.86 12.85 -2.07
C GLN A 107 -12.56 11.50 -2.73
N ILE A 108 -13.52 10.58 -2.74
CA ILE A 108 -13.38 9.29 -3.43
C ILE A 108 -13.23 9.49 -4.94
N GLU A 109 -14.02 10.40 -5.53
CA GLU A 109 -13.94 10.75 -6.96
C GLU A 109 -12.55 11.32 -7.31
N ASP A 110 -12.05 12.25 -6.51
CA ASP A 110 -10.74 12.87 -6.70
C ASP A 110 -9.60 11.86 -6.55
N LEU A 111 -9.66 10.99 -5.55
CA LEU A 111 -8.68 9.91 -5.37
C LEU A 111 -8.68 8.95 -6.56
N LYS A 112 -9.86 8.61 -7.11
CA LYS A 112 -9.95 7.80 -8.33
C LYS A 112 -9.30 8.50 -9.52
N ARG A 113 -9.57 9.81 -9.71
CA ARG A 113 -8.94 10.60 -10.78
C ARG A 113 -7.42 10.66 -10.65
N GLN A 114 -6.90 10.83 -9.42
CA GLN A 114 -5.46 10.82 -9.17
C GLN A 114 -4.83 9.47 -9.49
N ARG A 115 -5.48 8.38 -9.04
CA ARG A 115 -5.06 7.01 -9.32
C ARG A 115 -5.01 6.75 -10.84
N ASP A 116 -6.04 7.13 -11.58
CA ASP A 116 -6.11 6.89 -13.03
C ASP A 116 -5.04 7.68 -13.80
N ARG A 117 -4.76 8.92 -13.38
CA ARG A 117 -3.63 9.71 -13.92
C ARG A 117 -2.29 9.04 -13.66
N LEU A 118 -2.09 8.51 -12.46
CA LEU A 118 -0.85 7.81 -12.10
C LEU A 118 -0.68 6.53 -12.90
N PHE A 119 -1.75 5.74 -13.07
CA PHE A 119 -1.75 4.56 -13.94
C PHE A 119 -1.40 4.92 -15.39
N ALA A 120 -2.05 5.92 -15.98
CA ALA A 120 -1.76 6.35 -17.35
C ALA A 120 -0.30 6.84 -17.52
N SER A 121 0.25 7.51 -16.50
CA SER A 121 1.67 7.91 -16.50
C SER A 121 2.60 6.70 -16.44
N LYS A 122 2.27 5.70 -15.60
CA LYS A 122 3.06 4.48 -15.44
C LYS A 122 3.00 3.59 -16.67
N GLU A 123 1.84 3.47 -17.32
CA GLU A 123 1.70 2.74 -18.58
C GLU A 123 2.59 3.35 -19.69
N LYS A 124 2.65 4.68 -19.79
CA LYS A 124 3.56 5.36 -20.73
C LYS A 124 5.03 5.06 -20.42
N GLU A 125 5.40 5.05 -19.14
CA GLU A 125 6.76 4.73 -18.70
C GLU A 125 7.14 3.28 -19.03
N ILE A 126 6.23 2.33 -18.77
CA ILE A 126 6.39 0.91 -19.11
C ILE A 126 6.56 0.74 -20.62
N ALA A 127 5.67 1.33 -21.43
CA ALA A 127 5.75 1.25 -22.88
C ALA A 127 7.08 1.82 -23.43
N SER A 128 7.60 2.90 -22.81
CA SER A 128 8.91 3.43 -23.18
C SER A 128 10.04 2.47 -22.80
N LYS A 129 9.98 1.83 -21.64
CA LYS A 129 10.99 0.87 -21.18
C LYS A 129 10.97 -0.40 -22.02
N ASP A 130 9.80 -0.91 -22.39
CA ASP A 130 9.66 -2.08 -23.25
C ASP A 130 10.31 -1.85 -24.63
N ARG A 131 10.10 -0.68 -25.22
CA ARG A 131 10.79 -0.28 -26.47
C ARG A 131 12.31 -0.22 -26.32
N GLN A 132 12.81 0.23 -25.18
CA GLN A 132 14.26 0.23 -24.91
C GLN A 132 14.80 -1.19 -24.78
N ILE A 133 14.08 -2.07 -24.09
CA ILE A 133 14.45 -3.48 -23.95
C ILE A 133 14.47 -4.15 -25.33
N GLU A 134 13.48 -3.90 -26.17
CA GLU A 134 13.43 -4.43 -27.54
C GLU A 134 14.66 -3.99 -28.34
N LYS A 135 15.01 -2.70 -28.31
CA LYS A 135 16.20 -2.18 -28.99
C LYS A 135 17.50 -2.80 -28.46
N LEU A 136 17.62 -2.97 -27.14
CA LEU A 136 18.79 -3.61 -26.53
C LEU A 136 18.89 -5.08 -26.92
N SER A 137 17.76 -5.80 -26.99
CA SER A 137 17.71 -7.19 -27.44
C SER A 137 18.19 -7.31 -28.89
N GLN A 138 17.72 -6.44 -29.78
CA GLN A 138 18.16 -6.41 -31.18
C GLN A 138 19.67 -6.16 -31.31
N LEU A 139 20.22 -5.21 -30.55
CA LEU A 139 21.65 -4.91 -30.57
C LEU A 139 22.48 -6.08 -30.01
N LEU A 140 21.99 -6.75 -28.97
CA LEU A 140 22.64 -7.92 -28.42
C LEU A 140 22.68 -9.07 -29.44
N ASP A 141 21.56 -9.34 -30.10
CA ASP A 141 21.48 -10.37 -31.15
C ASP A 141 22.44 -10.06 -32.31
N GLN A 142 22.50 -8.80 -32.75
CA GLN A 142 23.46 -8.36 -33.77
C GLN A 142 24.91 -8.58 -33.32
N SER A 143 25.23 -8.22 -32.08
CA SER A 143 26.58 -8.43 -31.53
C SER A 143 26.95 -9.92 -31.46
N GLN A 144 26.01 -10.79 -31.07
CA GLN A 144 26.22 -12.23 -31.02
C GLN A 144 26.44 -12.81 -32.43
N GLN A 145 25.66 -12.39 -33.42
CA GLN A 145 25.83 -12.81 -34.81
C GLN A 145 27.20 -12.39 -35.37
N LEU A 146 27.62 -11.15 -35.14
CA LEU A 146 28.92 -10.66 -35.57
C LEU A 146 30.05 -11.45 -34.92
N GLN A 147 29.96 -11.74 -33.61
CA GLN A 147 30.95 -12.52 -32.90
C GLN A 147 31.11 -13.94 -33.48
N LEU A 148 29.99 -14.62 -33.79
CA LEU A 148 30.00 -15.93 -34.43
C LEU A 148 30.62 -15.89 -35.82
N LEU A 149 30.33 -14.86 -36.62
CA LEU A 149 30.93 -14.66 -37.94
C LEU A 149 32.44 -14.42 -37.85
N THR A 150 32.89 -13.62 -36.89
CA THR A 150 34.31 -13.37 -36.63
C THR A 150 35.02 -14.65 -36.20
N GLN A 151 34.44 -15.44 -35.29
CA GLN A 151 35.00 -16.73 -34.87
C GLN A 151 35.17 -17.69 -36.06
N LYS A 152 34.12 -17.89 -36.85
CA LYS A 152 34.18 -18.75 -38.05
C LYS A 152 35.24 -18.28 -39.04
N LYS A 153 35.36 -16.97 -39.25
CA LYS A 153 36.38 -16.41 -40.17
C LYS A 153 37.79 -16.63 -39.64
N ASN A 154 38.00 -16.50 -38.33
CA ASN A 154 39.30 -16.78 -37.70
C ASN A 154 39.68 -18.25 -37.83
N GLU A 155 38.77 -19.17 -37.53
CA GLU A 155 38.98 -20.62 -37.72
C GLU A 155 39.36 -20.96 -39.17
N GLN A 156 38.67 -20.36 -40.15
CA GLN A 156 39.00 -20.54 -41.57
C GLN A 156 40.39 -20.02 -41.93
N LEU A 157 40.82 -18.91 -41.33
CA LEU A 157 42.15 -18.35 -41.56
C LEU A 157 43.23 -19.21 -40.92
N GLU A 158 43.01 -19.70 -39.70
CA GLU A 158 43.90 -20.63 -39.01
C GLU A 158 44.10 -21.91 -39.84
N HIS A 159 43.01 -22.51 -40.34
CA HIS A 159 43.08 -23.70 -41.18
C HIS A 159 43.82 -23.44 -42.51
N LYS A 160 43.63 -22.26 -43.14
CA LYS A 160 44.37 -21.88 -44.35
C LYS A 160 45.86 -21.71 -44.08
N LEU A 161 46.23 -21.08 -42.96
CA LEU A 161 47.62 -20.93 -42.54
C LEU A 161 48.27 -22.30 -42.29
N GLU A 162 47.56 -23.21 -41.62
CA GLU A 162 48.04 -24.58 -41.36
C GLU A 162 48.24 -25.39 -42.66
N ILE A 163 47.36 -25.21 -43.65
CA ILE A 163 47.55 -25.79 -44.98
C ILE A 163 48.76 -25.18 -45.72
N GLU A 164 48.98 -23.87 -45.62
CA GLU A 164 50.12 -23.23 -46.28
C GLU A 164 51.47 -23.58 -45.62
N THR A 165 51.52 -23.77 -44.30
CA THR A 165 52.73 -24.22 -43.60
C THR A 165 53.06 -25.67 -43.91
N THR A 166 52.06 -26.53 -44.10
CA THR A 166 52.25 -27.95 -44.46
C THR A 166 52.54 -28.18 -45.95
N LYS A 167 52.09 -27.29 -46.85
CA LYS A 167 52.32 -27.39 -48.31
C LYS A 167 53.63 -26.76 -48.81
N LYS A 168 54.36 -25.98 -48.00
CA LYS A 168 55.70 -25.51 -48.39
C LYS A 168 56.70 -26.67 -48.24
N PRO A 169 57.23 -27.28 -49.32
CA PRO A 169 58.36 -28.17 -49.18
C PRO A 169 59.51 -27.37 -48.59
N PHE A 170 60.15 -27.96 -47.59
CA PHE A 170 61.35 -27.43 -46.94
C PHE A 170 62.49 -27.34 -47.98
N SER A 171 62.49 -26.30 -48.80
CA SER A 171 63.62 -25.95 -49.65
C SER A 171 64.68 -25.34 -48.75
N LYS A 172 65.64 -26.16 -48.33
CA LYS A 172 66.94 -25.68 -47.87
C LYS A 172 67.59 -24.97 -49.05
N ASN A 173 67.40 -23.66 -49.14
CA ASN A 173 68.30 -22.82 -49.92
C ASN A 173 69.07 -21.95 -48.93
N GLU A 174 70.25 -22.44 -48.56
CA GLU A 174 71.27 -21.62 -47.94
C GLU A 174 71.67 -20.52 -48.92
N ASN A 175 71.18 -19.30 -48.73
CA ASN A 175 71.82 -18.17 -49.38
C ASN A 175 71.78 -16.89 -48.53
N LYS A 176 72.89 -16.73 -47.81
CA LYS A 176 73.64 -15.52 -47.48
C LYS A 176 72.90 -14.17 -47.64
N GLY A 177 72.70 -13.52 -46.50
CA GLY A 177 72.85 -12.08 -46.33
C GLY A 177 71.77 -11.18 -46.94
N ARG A 178 70.75 -10.84 -46.15
CA ARG A 178 70.01 -9.58 -46.36
C ARG A 178 69.87 -8.83 -45.04
N LYS A 179 70.42 -7.61 -45.05
CA LYS A 179 70.52 -6.68 -43.93
C LYS A 179 69.13 -6.14 -43.58
N TRP A 180 68.78 -6.22 -42.30
CA TRP A 180 67.55 -5.70 -41.71
C TRP A 180 67.74 -4.20 -41.41
N TRP A 181 66.89 -3.33 -41.94
CA TRP A 181 66.85 -1.91 -41.55
C TRP A 181 65.88 -1.72 -40.37
N PRO A 182 66.26 -1.06 -39.27
CA PRO A 182 65.29 -0.75 -38.21
C PRO A 182 64.50 0.51 -38.60
N PHE A 183 63.19 0.33 -38.76
CA PHE A 183 62.21 1.39 -38.96
C PHE A 183 62.19 2.31 -37.73
N SER A 184 62.70 3.53 -37.87
CA SER A 184 62.89 4.49 -36.78
C SER A 184 61.55 5.02 -36.25
N LYS A 185 61.36 4.97 -34.93
CA LYS A 185 60.30 5.73 -34.23
C LYS A 185 60.54 7.22 -34.44
N LYS A 186 59.58 7.92 -35.07
CA LYS A 186 59.51 9.37 -35.04
C LYS A 186 58.76 9.77 -33.75
N LYS A 187 59.49 10.33 -32.80
CA LYS A 187 58.92 11.17 -31.73
C LYS A 187 58.50 12.49 -32.39
N GLU A 188 57.24 12.86 -32.25
CA GLU A 188 56.80 14.25 -32.42
C GLU A 188 56.41 14.77 -31.03
N GLU A 189 57.30 15.58 -30.46
CA GLU A 189 56.98 16.56 -29.41
C GLU A 189 56.76 17.91 -30.11
N LYS A 190 55.56 18.47 -29.99
CA LYS A 190 55.26 19.77 -29.36
C LYS A 190 53.84 20.19 -29.67
#